data_AF-A0A158Q6X4-F1
#
_entry.id   AF-A0A158Q6X4-F1
#
_cell.length_a   1.000
_cell.length_b   1.000
_cell.length_c   1.000
_cell.angle_alpha   90.00
_cell.angle_beta   90.00
_cell.angle_gamma   90.00
#
_symmetry.space_group_name_H-M   'P 1'
#
loop_
_entity.id
_entity.type
_entity.pdbx_description
1 polymer ?
#
loop_
_entity_poly.entity_id
_entity_poly.type
_entity_poly.pdbx_seq_one_letter_code
_entity_poly.pdbx_strand_id
1 'polypeptide(L)'
;MSVALRKSTSKSKSQKKRIVYIDKNAPKRPRTAYVHFANARRKELVDSGCREALRQRSFLADIGKQWKILPDEQKKFYFDKSAKEHADYQKAMEEYKKTEAYSQFQVKKKGLMRQRMLELKGRKNDVKSSDDEEKDKNEAVVAGDIPIFSKEFLAYNKSQESKCKKLRKMVSALQEENDLLKADIAKLSEKMKLVHGQQPGTVQWSTKIKQRWTKLLTDALAYVSVDGEYPTSQNIDTYMKKVKQLVAENPSSKDLIAVRMALSDVNFM
;
A
#
# COMPACT_ATOMS: atom_id res chain seq x y z
N MET A 1 15.43 48.51 52.60
CA MET A 1 14.32 47.86 51.86
C MET A 1 14.92 46.96 50.79
N SER A 2 14.89 45.65 51.02
CA SER A 2 15.54 44.65 50.17
C SER A 2 14.69 44.33 48.94
N VAL A 3 15.16 44.71 47.75
CA VAL A 3 14.48 44.39 46.48
C VAL A 3 15.05 43.06 45.97
N ALA A 4 14.28 41.99 46.17
CA ALA A 4 14.61 40.65 45.67
C ALA A 4 14.49 40.61 44.14
N LEU A 5 15.63 40.44 43.46
CA LEU A 5 15.74 40.22 42.03
C LEU A 5 15.20 38.81 41.69
N ARG A 6 13.97 38.73 41.17
CA ARG A 6 13.38 37.47 40.69
C ARG A 6 14.09 37.01 39.41
N LYS A 7 14.95 36.00 39.52
CA LYS A 7 15.50 35.24 38.37
C LYS A 7 14.34 34.56 37.63
N SER A 8 14.04 35.02 36.43
CA SER A 8 13.14 34.34 35.49
C SER A 8 13.81 33.06 35.00
N THR A 9 13.32 31.91 35.47
CA THR A 9 13.73 30.61 34.93
C THR A 9 13.00 30.38 33.61
N SER A 10 13.61 30.78 32.49
CA SER A 10 13.13 30.41 31.17
C SER A 10 13.22 28.88 31.01
N LYS A 11 12.11 28.17 31.21
CA LYS A 11 11.98 26.76 30.85
C LYS A 11 12.21 26.63 29.34
N SER A 12 13.40 26.17 28.94
CA SER A 12 13.70 25.84 27.55
C SER A 12 12.80 24.68 27.13
N LYS A 13 11.81 24.96 26.29
CA LYS A 13 11.06 23.91 25.59
C LYS A 13 12.03 23.26 24.61
N SER A 14 12.80 22.27 25.08
CA SER A 14 13.59 21.37 24.26
C SER A 14 12.72 20.87 23.11
N GLN A 15 12.98 21.40 21.91
CA GLN A 15 12.32 20.94 20.69
C GLN A 15 12.66 19.46 20.55
N LYS A 16 11.64 18.61 20.64
CA LYS A 16 11.78 17.15 20.53
C LYS A 16 12.50 16.83 19.21
N LYS A 17 13.82 16.57 19.29
CA LYS A 17 14.60 16.11 18.13
C LYS A 17 13.92 14.84 17.63
N ARG A 18 13.34 14.89 16.42
CA ARG A 18 12.84 13.70 15.73
C ARG A 18 14.06 12.82 15.45
N ILE A 19 14.28 11.81 16.28
CA ILE A 19 15.30 10.79 16.00
C ILE A 19 14.81 10.02 14.77
N VAL A 20 15.43 10.29 13.62
CA VAL A 20 15.24 9.51 12.41
C VAL A 20 16.22 8.35 12.48
N TYR A 21 15.68 7.14 12.65
CA TYR A 21 16.51 5.93 12.67
C TYR A 21 16.88 5.59 11.22
N ILE A 22 18.07 6.02 10.82
CA ILE A 22 18.62 5.79 9.48
C ILE A 22 19.48 4.55 9.51
N ASP A 23 19.19 3.62 8.61
CA ASP A 23 20.03 2.46 8.37
C ASP A 23 21.25 2.88 7.55
N LYS A 24 22.46 2.60 8.05
CA LYS A 24 23.70 2.91 7.31
C LYS A 24 23.96 1.90 6.19
N ASN A 25 23.43 0.68 6.31
CA ASN A 25 23.67 -0.41 5.37
C ASN A 25 22.57 -0.50 4.30
N ALA A 26 21.45 0.20 4.47
CA ALA A 26 20.40 0.21 3.48
C ALA A 26 20.85 0.96 2.20
N PRO A 27 20.50 0.43 1.01
CA PRO A 27 20.61 1.16 -0.24
C PRO A 27 19.97 2.54 -0.13
N LYS A 28 20.61 3.57 -0.71
CA LYS A 28 20.09 4.93 -0.71
C LYS A 28 19.00 5.06 -1.75
N ARG A 29 17.90 5.73 -1.40
CA ARG A 29 16.83 6.01 -2.36
C ARG A 29 17.37 6.80 -3.56
N PRO A 30 16.99 6.41 -4.79
CA PRO A 30 17.38 7.10 -6.00
C PRO A 30 16.73 8.48 -6.04
N ARG A 31 17.27 9.35 -6.88
CA ARG A 31 16.76 10.71 -7.04
C ARG A 31 15.62 10.71 -8.07
N THR A 32 14.69 11.65 -7.91
CA THR A 32 13.63 11.85 -8.89
C THR A 32 14.17 12.58 -10.12
N ALA A 33 13.46 12.48 -11.25
CA ALA A 33 13.79 13.18 -12.49
C ALA A 33 14.05 14.69 -12.28
N TYR A 34 13.17 15.37 -11.53
CA TYR A 34 13.35 16.78 -11.18
C TYR A 34 14.65 17.04 -10.41
N VAL A 35 15.01 16.17 -9.47
CA VAL A 35 16.24 16.33 -8.68
C VAL A 35 17.48 16.10 -9.55
N HIS A 36 17.43 15.20 -10.54
CA HIS A 36 18.49 15.08 -11.54
C HIS A 36 18.65 16.35 -12.36
N PHE A 37 17.55 16.92 -12.85
CA PHE A 37 17.56 18.20 -13.56
C PHE A 37 18.12 19.34 -12.69
N ALA A 38 17.63 19.49 -11.46
CA ALA A 38 18.10 20.51 -10.53
C ALA A 38 19.60 20.35 -10.20
N ASN A 39 20.09 19.12 -10.11
CA ASN A 39 21.51 18.85 -9.91
C ASN A 39 22.36 19.15 -11.14
N ALA A 40 21.86 18.84 -12.35
CA ALA A 40 22.53 19.19 -13.60
C ALA A 40 22.66 20.72 -13.73
N ARG A 41 21.58 21.47 -13.50
CA ARG A 41 21.59 22.94 -13.47
C ARG A 41 22.50 23.50 -12.39
N ARG A 42 22.51 22.89 -11.20
CA ARG A 42 23.46 23.27 -10.14
C ARG A 42 24.91 23.08 -10.62
N LYS A 43 25.21 21.97 -11.29
CA LYS A 43 26.55 21.67 -11.79
C LYS A 43 26.98 22.68 -12.87
N GLU A 44 26.12 22.95 -13.83
CA GLU A 44 26.36 23.97 -14.87
C GLU A 44 26.68 25.35 -14.27
N LEU A 45 25.96 25.76 -13.21
CA LEU A 45 26.21 27.03 -12.52
C LEU A 45 27.51 27.05 -11.71
N VAL A 46 27.93 25.91 -11.17
CA VAL A 46 29.25 25.79 -10.53
C VAL A 46 30.35 25.86 -11.58
N ASP A 47 30.21 25.12 -12.68
CA ASP A 47 31.22 25.01 -13.73
C ASP A 47 31.38 26.34 -14.50
N SER A 48 30.32 27.14 -14.61
CA SER A 48 30.34 28.50 -15.18
C SER A 48 30.80 29.60 -14.21
N GLY A 49 31.19 29.25 -12.97
CA GLY A 49 31.68 30.21 -11.97
C GLY A 49 30.57 31.00 -11.25
N CYS A 50 29.31 30.79 -11.61
CA CYS A 50 28.13 31.45 -11.04
C CYS A 50 27.67 30.83 -9.71
N ARG A 51 28.61 30.48 -8.81
CA ARG A 51 28.30 29.83 -7.53
C ARG A 51 27.43 30.69 -6.61
N GLU A 52 27.50 32.01 -6.73
CA GLU A 52 26.69 32.94 -5.94
C GLU A 52 25.19 32.83 -6.26
N ALA A 53 24.83 32.45 -7.50
CA ALA A 53 23.44 32.21 -7.88
C ALA A 53 22.81 31.04 -7.10
N LEU A 54 23.61 30.08 -6.61
CA LEU A 54 23.13 28.95 -5.81
C LEU A 54 22.79 29.33 -4.37
N ARG A 55 23.37 30.43 -3.87
CA ARG A 55 23.17 30.92 -2.51
C ARG A 55 21.85 31.70 -2.38
N GLN A 56 21.32 32.17 -3.50
CA GLN A 56 20.05 32.89 -3.55
C GLN A 56 18.89 31.98 -3.14
N ARG A 57 18.03 32.48 -2.25
CA ARG A 57 16.82 31.77 -1.81
C ARG A 57 15.86 31.47 -2.97
N SER A 58 15.90 32.28 -4.03
CA SER A 58 15.10 32.15 -5.25
C SER A 58 15.52 30.99 -6.15
N PHE A 59 16.75 30.49 -6.04
CA PHE A 59 17.32 29.49 -6.96
C PHE A 59 16.42 28.26 -7.19
N LEU A 60 15.90 27.66 -6.10
CA LEU A 60 15.01 26.51 -6.22
C LEU A 60 13.66 26.86 -6.86
N ALA A 61 13.16 28.08 -6.64
CA ALA A 61 11.92 28.54 -7.25
C ALA A 61 12.10 28.72 -8.76
N ASP A 62 13.24 29.25 -9.20
CA ASP A 62 13.53 29.47 -10.62
C ASP A 62 13.79 28.16 -11.37
N ILE A 63 14.49 27.20 -10.76
CA ILE A 63 14.58 25.83 -11.31
C ILE A 63 13.19 25.20 -11.44
N GLY A 64 12.32 25.41 -10.46
CA GLY A 64 10.95 24.91 -10.51
C GLY A 64 10.17 25.46 -11.71
N LYS A 65 10.34 26.75 -12.04
CA LYS A 65 9.76 27.36 -13.24
C LYS A 65 10.36 26.77 -14.52
N GLN A 66 11.69 26.66 -14.58
CA GLN A 66 12.38 26.08 -15.74
C GLN A 66 11.94 24.63 -16.01
N TRP A 67 11.78 23.82 -14.96
CA TRP A 67 11.29 22.44 -15.10
C TRP A 67 9.86 22.38 -15.67
N LYS A 68 8.98 23.31 -15.28
CA LYS A 68 7.60 23.34 -15.80
C LYS A 68 7.58 23.63 -17.31
N ILE A 69 8.40 24.58 -17.76
CA ILE A 69 8.48 25.04 -19.15
C ILE A 69 9.31 24.08 -20.02
N LEU A 70 10.12 23.20 -19.42
CA LEU A 70 11.00 22.28 -20.14
C LEU A 70 10.22 21.39 -21.13
N PRO A 71 10.68 21.21 -22.37
CA PRO A 71 10.07 20.31 -23.34
C PRO A 71 10.00 18.87 -22.82
N ASP A 72 8.96 18.14 -23.22
CA ASP A 72 8.72 16.80 -22.72
C ASP A 72 9.82 15.81 -23.15
N GLU A 73 10.48 16.03 -24.29
CA GLU A 73 11.64 15.25 -24.73
C GLU A 73 12.81 15.36 -23.75
N GLN A 74 13.12 16.58 -23.30
CA GLN A 74 14.19 16.80 -22.33
C GLN A 74 13.80 16.29 -20.95
N LYS A 75 12.52 16.43 -20.55
CA LYS A 75 12.01 15.81 -19.31
C LYS A 75 12.14 14.29 -19.38
N LYS A 76 11.81 13.68 -20.52
CA LYS A 76 11.85 12.22 -20.73
C LYS A 76 13.24 11.66 -20.46
N PHE A 77 14.30 12.33 -20.92
CA PHE A 77 15.68 11.95 -20.59
C PHE A 77 15.93 11.83 -19.07
N TYR A 78 15.44 12.79 -18.28
CA TYR A 78 15.57 12.74 -16.82
C TYR A 78 14.66 11.69 -16.17
N PHE A 79 13.48 11.44 -16.75
CA PHE A 79 12.59 10.36 -16.32
C PHE A 79 13.20 8.98 -16.58
N ASP A 80 13.77 8.76 -17.76
CA ASP A 80 14.43 7.49 -18.12
C ASP A 80 15.63 7.22 -17.22
N LYS A 81 16.45 8.25 -16.95
CA LYS A 81 17.56 8.16 -15.99
C LYS A 81 17.08 7.80 -14.59
N SER A 82 16.04 8.49 -14.09
CA SER A 82 15.46 8.23 -12.78
C SER A 82 14.85 6.83 -12.71
N ALA A 83 14.16 6.38 -13.76
CA ALA A 83 13.55 5.05 -13.86
C ALA A 83 14.60 3.94 -13.79
N LYS A 84 15.74 4.09 -14.47
CA LYS A 84 16.85 3.15 -14.40
C LYS A 84 17.42 3.06 -12.99
N GLU A 85 17.75 4.19 -12.36
CA GLU A 85 18.23 4.23 -10.98
C GLU A 85 17.21 3.66 -9.98
N HIS A 86 15.92 3.84 -10.24
CA HIS A 86 14.83 3.23 -9.46
C HIS A 86 14.79 1.71 -9.61
N ALA A 87 14.96 1.18 -10.81
CA ALA A 87 15.01 -0.26 -11.04
C ALA A 87 16.24 -0.88 -10.34
N ASP A 88 17.39 -0.25 -10.42
CA ASP A 88 18.62 -0.72 -9.78
C ASP A 88 18.51 -0.67 -8.23
N TYR A 89 17.93 0.40 -7.69
CA TYR A 89 17.63 0.49 -6.26
C TYR A 89 16.65 -0.59 -5.79
N GLN A 90 15.63 -0.89 -6.60
CA GLN A 90 14.65 -1.91 -6.25
C GLN A 90 15.30 -3.29 -6.12
N LYS A 91 16.18 -3.65 -7.06
CA LYS A 91 16.98 -4.88 -7.00
C LYS A 91 17.90 -4.90 -5.77
N ALA A 92 18.66 -3.83 -5.55
CA ALA A 92 19.55 -3.71 -4.39
C ALA A 92 18.78 -3.79 -3.05
N MET A 93 17.56 -3.23 -2.99
CA MET A 93 16.70 -3.33 -1.81
C MET A 93 16.14 -4.74 -1.59
N GLU A 94 15.85 -5.48 -2.64
CA GLU A 94 15.40 -6.87 -2.56
C GLU A 94 16.52 -7.79 -2.05
N GLU A 95 17.75 -7.58 -2.51
CA GLU A 95 18.93 -8.25 -1.97
C GLU A 95 19.17 -7.85 -0.52
N TYR A 96 19.13 -6.55 -0.20
CA TYR A 96 19.31 -6.04 1.15
C TYR A 96 18.32 -6.65 2.14
N LYS A 97 17.03 -6.78 1.76
CA LYS A 97 16.00 -7.39 2.60
C LYS A 97 16.29 -8.85 2.99
N LYS A 98 17.08 -9.58 2.19
CA LYS A 98 17.47 -10.97 2.47
C LYS A 98 18.65 -11.06 3.42
N THR A 99 19.39 -9.97 3.66
CA THR A 99 20.57 -9.98 4.52
C THR A 99 20.22 -9.99 6.01
N GLU A 100 21.10 -10.57 6.83
CA GLU A 100 20.98 -10.53 8.30
C GLU A 100 21.03 -9.10 8.85
N ALA A 101 21.77 -8.20 8.20
CA ALA A 101 21.86 -6.80 8.54
C ALA A 101 20.47 -6.12 8.56
N TYR A 102 19.61 -6.44 7.58
CA TYR A 102 18.24 -5.93 7.55
C TYR A 102 17.39 -6.48 8.70
N SER A 103 17.52 -7.77 9.02
CA SER A 103 16.81 -8.39 10.15
C SER A 103 17.19 -7.76 11.48
N GLN A 104 18.50 -7.60 11.74
CA GLN A 104 19.02 -6.95 12.94
C GLN A 104 18.55 -5.48 13.03
N PHE A 105 18.56 -4.76 11.90
CA PHE A 105 18.05 -3.40 11.83
C PHE A 105 16.55 -3.32 12.18
N GLN A 106 15.74 -4.24 11.68
CA GLN A 106 14.30 -4.31 11.99
C GLN A 106 14.03 -4.60 13.47
N VAL A 107 14.77 -5.54 14.07
CA VAL A 107 14.67 -5.84 15.51
C VAL A 107 15.05 -4.61 16.34
N LYS A 108 16.18 -3.96 16.01
CA LYS A 108 16.64 -2.74 16.69
C LYS A 108 15.65 -1.59 16.54
N LYS A 109 15.07 -1.41 15.34
CA LYS A 109 14.02 -0.42 15.07
C LYS A 109 12.77 -0.68 15.91
N LYS A 110 12.30 -1.92 15.98
CA LYS A 110 11.13 -2.31 16.79
C LYS A 110 11.39 -2.13 18.29
N GLY A 111 12.58 -2.49 18.77
CA GLY A 111 13.00 -2.25 20.16
C GLY A 111 12.98 -0.77 20.53
N LEU A 112 13.61 0.07 19.71
CA LEU A 112 13.67 1.51 19.92
C LEU A 112 12.27 2.17 19.87
N MET A 113 11.40 1.73 18.95
CA MET A 113 10.03 2.22 18.87
C MET A 113 9.21 1.84 20.11
N ARG A 114 9.39 0.62 20.63
CA ARG A 114 8.76 0.17 21.89
C ARG A 114 9.25 1.01 23.07
N GLN A 115 10.57 1.20 23.20
CA GLN A 115 11.15 2.02 24.27
C GLN A 115 10.60 3.46 24.24
N ARG A 116 10.53 4.08 23.05
CA ARG A 116 9.94 5.42 22.89
C ARG A 116 8.46 5.47 23.24
N MET A 117 7.70 4.43 22.90
CA MET A 117 6.28 4.35 23.26
C MET A 117 6.10 4.28 24.78
N LEU A 118 6.95 3.51 25.46
CA LEU A 118 6.98 3.45 26.92
C LEU A 118 7.38 4.80 27.54
N GLU A 119 8.41 5.48 27.01
CA GLU A 119 8.80 6.83 27.47
C GLU A 119 7.68 7.86 27.28
N LEU A 120 6.97 7.82 26.15
CA LEU A 120 5.83 8.69 25.89
C LEU A 120 4.66 8.41 26.84
N LYS A 121 4.45 7.14 27.19
CA LYS A 121 3.40 6.73 28.14
C LYS A 121 3.76 7.11 29.58
N GLY A 122 5.02 6.91 29.99
CA GLY A 122 5.55 7.34 31.28
C GLY A 122 5.44 8.85 31.47
N ARG A 123 5.87 9.65 30.48
CA ARG A 123 5.73 11.12 30.51
C ARG A 123 4.26 11.59 30.55
N LYS A 124 3.33 10.82 29.99
CA LYS A 124 1.88 11.14 30.07
C LYS A 124 1.33 10.87 31.47
N ASN A 125 1.89 9.90 32.18
CA ASN A 125 1.57 9.63 33.58
C ASN A 125 2.21 10.67 34.51
N ASP A 126 3.47 11.08 34.29
CA ASP A 126 4.12 12.13 35.09
C ASP A 126 3.44 13.50 34.94
N VAL A 127 3.02 13.87 33.72
CA VAL A 127 2.25 15.11 33.50
C VAL A 127 0.85 15.02 34.10
N LYS A 128 0.29 13.81 34.26
CA LYS A 128 -0.98 13.59 34.95
C LYS A 128 -0.83 13.57 36.47
N SER A 129 0.38 13.37 37.00
CA SER A 129 0.69 13.39 38.43
C SER A 129 0.95 14.79 38.99
N SER A 130 1.08 15.83 38.14
CA SER A 130 1.48 17.17 38.58
C SER A 130 0.35 18.19 38.71
N ASP A 131 -0.91 17.82 38.46
CA ASP A 131 -2.03 18.79 38.54
C ASP A 131 -3.38 18.21 39.02
N ASP A 132 -3.40 17.01 39.60
CA ASP A 132 -4.57 16.50 40.34
C ASP A 132 -4.12 15.29 41.17
N GLU A 133 -3.39 15.53 42.25
CA GLU A 133 -3.46 14.61 43.40
C GLU A 133 -4.78 14.84 44.12
N GLU A 134 -5.89 14.42 43.52
CA GLU A 134 -7.07 14.06 44.28
C GLU A 134 -7.22 12.54 44.15
N LYS A 135 -6.92 11.89 45.28
CA LYS A 135 -6.90 10.43 45.47
C LYS A 135 -8.13 9.78 44.83
N ASP A 136 -7.89 8.93 43.85
CA ASP A 136 -8.83 7.91 43.38
C ASP A 136 -8.98 6.84 44.48
N LYS A 137 -9.64 7.20 45.57
CA LYS A 137 -10.33 6.22 46.40
C LYS A 137 -11.59 5.87 45.64
N ASN A 138 -11.51 4.83 44.81
CA ASN A 138 -12.68 4.06 44.39
C ASN A 138 -13.27 3.36 45.61
N GLU A 139 -13.98 4.14 46.42
CA GLU A 139 -15.20 3.66 47.03
C GLU A 139 -16.27 4.07 46.03
N ALA A 140 -17.04 3.11 45.53
CA ALA A 140 -18.17 3.39 44.66
C ALA A 140 -19.19 4.18 45.48
N VAL A 141 -19.02 5.50 45.59
CA VAL A 141 -20.01 6.39 46.19
C VAL A 141 -21.21 6.30 45.25
N VAL A 142 -22.18 5.49 45.67
CA VAL A 142 -23.47 5.37 45.01
C VAL A 142 -24.01 6.79 44.97
N ALA A 143 -24.35 7.29 43.77
CA ALA A 143 -24.77 8.68 43.58
C ALA A 143 -25.94 9.11 44.47
N GLY A 144 -26.63 8.15 45.12
CA GLY A 144 -27.70 8.38 46.09
C GLY A 144 -27.25 8.91 47.46
N ASP A 145 -25.98 8.74 47.85
CA ASP A 145 -25.51 9.13 49.19
C ASP A 145 -24.82 10.50 49.23
N ILE A 146 -24.66 11.16 48.08
CA ILE A 146 -24.00 12.47 47.99
C ILE A 146 -25.05 13.58 48.13
N PRO A 147 -25.00 14.41 49.18
CA PRO A 147 -25.95 15.50 49.36
C PRO A 147 -25.91 16.46 48.16
N ILE A 148 -27.08 16.79 47.63
CA ILE A 148 -27.26 17.69 46.49
C ILE A 148 -26.61 19.05 46.80
N PHE A 149 -25.86 19.60 45.84
CA PHE A 149 -25.10 20.85 45.96
C PHE A 149 -23.93 20.85 46.97
N SER A 150 -23.55 19.69 47.52
CA SER A 150 -22.28 19.58 48.26
C SER A 150 -21.07 19.78 47.34
N LYS A 151 -19.91 20.09 47.94
CA LYS A 151 -18.63 20.14 47.19
C LYS A 151 -18.32 18.81 46.51
N GLU A 152 -18.66 17.69 47.16
CA GLU A 152 -18.50 16.34 46.63
C GLU A 152 -19.45 16.10 45.43
N PHE A 153 -20.70 16.55 45.52
CA PHE A 153 -21.67 16.48 44.40
C PHE A 153 -21.18 17.26 43.19
N LEU A 154 -20.70 18.49 43.39
CA LEU A 154 -20.19 19.33 42.32
C LEU A 154 -18.94 18.71 41.67
N ALA A 155 -18.01 18.15 42.45
CA ALA A 155 -16.83 17.47 41.95
C ALA A 155 -17.18 16.19 41.17
N TYR A 156 -18.08 15.37 41.72
CA TYR A 156 -18.60 14.17 41.06
C TYR A 156 -19.28 14.51 39.73
N ASN A 157 -20.19 15.49 39.73
CA ASN A 157 -20.89 15.92 38.53
C ASN A 157 -19.90 16.45 37.47
N LYS A 158 -18.97 17.33 37.84
CA LYS A 158 -17.91 17.83 36.93
C LYS A 158 -17.05 16.70 36.34
N SER A 159 -16.74 15.66 37.12
CA SER A 159 -16.03 14.46 36.66
C SER A 159 -16.87 13.65 35.68
N GLN A 160 -18.16 13.44 35.97
CA GLN A 160 -19.09 12.75 35.08
C GLN A 160 -19.31 13.51 33.77
N GLU A 161 -19.52 14.83 33.82
CA GLU A 161 -19.61 15.69 32.63
C GLU A 161 -18.32 15.60 31.79
N SER A 162 -17.16 15.58 32.43
CA SER A 162 -15.88 15.41 31.74
C SER A 162 -15.73 14.04 31.07
N LYS A 163 -16.21 12.97 31.70
CA LYS A 163 -16.27 11.61 31.11
C LYS A 163 -17.24 11.60 29.92
N CYS A 164 -18.45 12.12 30.08
CA CYS A 164 -19.45 12.26 29.02
C CYS A 164 -18.92 13.05 27.83
N LYS A 165 -18.22 14.17 28.07
CA LYS A 165 -17.59 14.99 27.02
C LYS A 165 -16.53 14.22 26.26
N LYS A 166 -15.71 13.41 26.94
CA LYS A 166 -14.71 12.55 26.30
C LYS A 166 -15.37 11.45 25.46
N LEU A 167 -16.40 10.80 25.99
CA LEU A 167 -17.16 9.77 25.28
C LEU A 167 -17.81 10.34 24.00
N ARG A 168 -18.48 11.49 24.10
CA ARG A 168 -19.08 12.17 22.93
C ARG A 168 -18.06 12.49 21.85
N LYS A 169 -16.86 12.96 22.22
CA LYS A 169 -15.77 13.19 21.26
C LYS A 169 -15.32 11.90 20.58
N MET A 170 -15.17 10.82 21.35
CA MET A 170 -14.74 9.52 20.81
C MET A 170 -15.79 8.93 19.87
N VAL A 171 -17.07 9.00 20.23
CA VAL A 171 -18.19 8.57 19.39
C VAL A 171 -18.20 9.36 18.09
N SER A 172 -18.04 10.68 18.13
CA SER A 172 -17.99 11.52 16.92
C SER A 172 -16.82 11.14 16.01
N ALA A 173 -15.64 10.87 16.56
CA ALA A 173 -14.47 10.48 15.77
C ALA A 173 -14.63 9.09 15.13
N LEU A 174 -15.16 8.12 15.88
CA LEU A 174 -15.46 6.79 15.35
C LEU A 174 -16.56 6.81 14.29
N GLN A 175 -17.54 7.70 14.44
CA GLN A 175 -18.58 7.90 13.43
C GLN A 175 -17.99 8.42 12.13
N GLU A 176 -17.12 9.43 12.19
CA GLU A 176 -16.43 9.99 11.02
C GLU A 176 -15.55 8.94 10.32
N GLU A 177 -14.81 8.13 11.07
CA GLU A 177 -14.01 7.03 10.51
C GLU A 177 -14.87 5.97 9.81
N ASN A 178 -16.00 5.59 10.43
CA ASN A 178 -16.95 4.64 9.82
C ASN A 178 -17.55 5.19 8.52
N ASP A 179 -17.88 6.48 8.46
CA ASP A 179 -18.46 7.09 7.27
C ASP A 179 -17.45 7.15 6.12
N LEU A 180 -16.17 7.42 6.42
CA LEU A 180 -15.07 7.32 5.45
C LEU A 180 -14.88 5.88 4.93
N LEU A 181 -14.86 4.90 5.83
CA LEU A 181 -14.72 3.49 5.45
C LEU A 181 -15.88 3.01 4.57
N LYS A 182 -17.12 3.41 4.89
CA LYS A 182 -18.29 3.12 4.04
C LYS A 182 -18.14 3.72 2.64
N ALA A 183 -17.65 4.95 2.53
CA ALA A 183 -17.41 5.59 1.24
C ALA A 183 -16.34 4.86 0.42
N ASP A 184 -15.26 4.40 1.06
CA ASP A 184 -14.21 3.63 0.39
C ASP A 184 -14.67 2.24 -0.04
N ILE A 185 -15.46 1.55 0.80
CA ILE A 185 -16.11 0.28 0.44
C ILE A 185 -17.02 0.46 -0.78
N ALA A 186 -17.80 1.54 -0.83
CA ALA A 186 -18.66 1.84 -1.97
C ALA A 186 -17.85 2.04 -3.25
N LYS A 187 -16.78 2.86 -3.20
CA LYS A 187 -15.87 3.08 -4.35
C LYS A 187 -15.19 1.80 -4.80
N LEU A 188 -14.73 0.96 -3.87
CA LEU A 188 -14.11 -0.32 -4.20
C LEU A 188 -15.12 -1.28 -4.84
N SER A 189 -16.34 -1.34 -4.33
CA SER A 189 -17.41 -2.16 -4.90
C SER A 189 -17.76 -1.73 -6.32
N GLU A 190 -17.81 -0.42 -6.58
CA GLU A 190 -18.02 0.12 -7.93
C GLU A 190 -16.86 -0.22 -8.88
N LYS A 191 -15.61 -0.03 -8.45
CA LYS A 191 -14.43 -0.44 -9.22
C LYS A 191 -14.42 -1.94 -9.49
N MET A 192 -14.77 -2.76 -8.49
CA MET A 192 -14.85 -4.21 -8.62
C MET A 192 -15.88 -4.60 -9.69
N LYS A 193 -17.07 -3.96 -9.69
CA LYS A 193 -18.08 -4.13 -10.75
C LYS A 193 -17.55 -3.74 -12.12
N LEU A 194 -16.83 -2.62 -12.23
CA LEU A 194 -16.25 -2.17 -13.49
C LEU A 194 -15.20 -3.16 -14.03
N VAL A 195 -14.31 -3.66 -13.15
CA VAL A 195 -13.30 -4.67 -13.50
C VAL A 195 -13.95 -6.00 -13.92
N HIS A 196 -14.97 -6.46 -13.20
CA HIS A 196 -15.73 -7.65 -13.59
C HIS A 196 -16.52 -7.43 -14.89
N GLY A 197 -17.02 -6.22 -15.12
CA GLY A 197 -17.70 -5.79 -16.35
C GLY A 197 -16.74 -5.53 -17.52
N GLN A 198 -15.42 -5.49 -17.30
CA GLN A 198 -14.40 -5.35 -18.34
C GLN A 198 -13.76 -6.69 -18.75
N GLN A 199 -13.96 -7.74 -17.96
CA GLN A 199 -13.65 -9.15 -18.31
C GLN A 199 -14.71 -9.95 -19.12
N PRO A 200 -15.95 -9.50 -19.37
CA PRO A 200 -16.93 -10.36 -20.04
C PRO A 200 -16.58 -10.52 -21.51
N GLY A 201 -15.95 -9.56 -22.19
CA GLY A 201 -15.59 -9.71 -23.61
C GLY A 201 -14.67 -10.91 -23.86
N THR A 202 -13.58 -11.02 -23.11
CA THR A 202 -12.59 -12.11 -23.21
C THR A 202 -13.12 -13.44 -22.69
N VAL A 203 -13.80 -13.46 -21.54
CA VAL A 203 -14.34 -14.70 -20.95
C VAL A 203 -15.54 -15.22 -21.77
N GLN A 204 -16.44 -14.36 -22.24
CA GLN A 204 -17.57 -14.75 -23.08
C GLN A 204 -17.11 -15.20 -24.47
N TRP A 205 -16.16 -14.49 -25.09
CA TRP A 205 -15.60 -14.90 -26.39
C TRP A 205 -14.91 -16.25 -26.29
N SER A 206 -14.07 -16.46 -25.26
CA SER A 206 -13.42 -17.75 -25.04
C SER A 206 -14.41 -18.89 -24.79
N THR A 207 -15.51 -18.63 -24.07
CA THR A 207 -16.58 -19.61 -23.83
C THR A 207 -17.34 -19.95 -25.11
N LYS A 208 -17.70 -18.94 -25.91
CA LYS A 208 -18.38 -19.12 -27.20
C LYS A 208 -17.52 -19.88 -28.20
N ILE A 209 -16.22 -19.57 -28.24
CA ILE A 209 -15.25 -20.31 -29.04
C ILE A 209 -15.18 -21.75 -28.56
N LYS A 210 -14.98 -22.00 -27.27
CA LYS A 210 -14.93 -23.37 -26.73
C LYS A 210 -16.18 -24.15 -27.10
N GLN A 211 -17.37 -23.57 -26.94
CA GLN A 211 -18.63 -24.21 -27.34
C GLN A 211 -18.72 -24.52 -28.84
N ARG A 212 -18.30 -23.57 -29.72
CA ARG A 212 -18.26 -23.79 -31.18
C ARG A 212 -17.32 -24.94 -31.53
N TRP A 213 -16.12 -24.95 -30.98
CA TRP A 213 -15.12 -25.99 -31.23
C TRP A 213 -15.55 -27.35 -30.66
N THR A 214 -16.12 -27.39 -29.45
CA THR A 214 -16.68 -28.61 -28.87
C THR A 214 -17.75 -29.19 -29.78
N LYS A 215 -18.72 -28.40 -30.22
CA LYS A 215 -19.79 -28.87 -31.11
C LYS A 215 -19.23 -29.39 -32.42
N LEU A 216 -18.37 -28.60 -33.07
CA LEU A 216 -17.79 -28.94 -34.36
C LEU A 216 -16.95 -30.24 -34.29
N LEU A 217 -16.16 -30.42 -33.24
CA LEU A 217 -15.39 -31.65 -33.03
C LEU A 217 -16.27 -32.85 -32.67
N THR A 218 -17.30 -32.67 -31.84
CA THR A 218 -18.25 -33.74 -31.52
C THR A 218 -19.02 -34.19 -32.76
N ASP A 219 -19.46 -33.27 -33.62
CA ASP A 219 -20.20 -33.58 -34.85
C ASP A 219 -19.28 -34.27 -35.88
N ALA A 220 -18.07 -33.76 -36.09
CA ALA A 220 -17.11 -34.33 -37.03
C ALA A 220 -16.66 -35.76 -36.65
N LEU A 221 -16.46 -35.99 -35.36
CA LEU A 221 -15.90 -37.24 -34.85
C LEU A 221 -16.97 -38.19 -34.28
N ALA A 222 -18.26 -37.90 -34.49
CA ALA A 222 -19.38 -38.65 -33.92
C ALA A 222 -19.32 -40.17 -34.19
N TYR A 223 -18.71 -40.56 -35.32
CA TYR A 223 -18.60 -41.96 -35.76
C TYR A 223 -17.20 -42.55 -35.61
N VAL A 224 -16.27 -41.83 -34.98
CA VAL A 224 -14.89 -42.28 -34.80
C VAL A 224 -14.66 -42.67 -33.34
N SER A 225 -14.47 -43.96 -33.11
CA SER A 225 -14.09 -44.49 -31.80
C SER A 225 -12.58 -44.44 -31.64
N VAL A 226 -12.13 -44.00 -30.47
CA VAL A 226 -10.72 -44.11 -30.04
C VAL A 226 -10.72 -44.86 -28.72
N ASP A 227 -10.05 -46.01 -28.69
CA ASP A 227 -10.04 -46.93 -27.53
C ASP A 227 -11.45 -47.36 -27.05
N GLY A 228 -12.42 -47.46 -27.97
CA GLY A 228 -13.79 -47.88 -27.65
C GLY A 228 -14.72 -46.74 -27.18
N GLU A 229 -14.23 -45.51 -27.04
CA GLU A 229 -15.02 -44.35 -26.65
C GLU A 229 -15.32 -43.42 -27.82
N TYR A 230 -16.53 -42.85 -27.82
CA TYR A 230 -16.95 -41.81 -28.77
C TYR A 230 -16.92 -40.42 -28.13
N PRO A 231 -16.66 -39.36 -28.92
CA PRO A 231 -16.64 -38.00 -28.41
C PRO A 231 -18.05 -37.51 -28.08
N THR A 232 -18.18 -36.84 -26.95
CA THR A 232 -19.40 -36.19 -26.43
C THR A 232 -19.05 -34.82 -25.89
N SER A 233 -20.06 -33.96 -25.72
CA SER A 233 -19.88 -32.59 -25.21
C SER A 233 -19.22 -32.53 -23.83
N GLN A 234 -19.28 -33.60 -23.03
CA GLN A 234 -18.70 -33.68 -21.69
C GLN A 234 -17.30 -34.32 -21.67
N ASN A 235 -16.99 -35.20 -22.62
CA ASN A 235 -15.72 -35.94 -22.63
C ASN A 235 -14.73 -35.47 -23.72
N ILE A 236 -15.10 -34.48 -24.55
CA ILE A 236 -14.31 -34.07 -25.73
C ILE A 236 -12.86 -33.72 -25.40
N ASP A 237 -12.62 -33.04 -24.26
CA ASP A 237 -11.27 -32.65 -23.85
C ASP A 237 -10.41 -33.86 -23.50
N THR A 238 -11.01 -34.88 -22.90
CA THR A 238 -10.34 -36.14 -22.55
C THR A 238 -10.13 -36.99 -23.79
N TYR A 239 -11.12 -37.05 -24.69
CA TYR A 239 -11.04 -37.72 -25.98
C TYR A 239 -9.91 -37.15 -26.84
N MET A 240 -9.82 -35.82 -26.97
CA MET A 240 -8.76 -35.16 -27.75
C MET A 240 -7.36 -35.37 -27.13
N LYS A 241 -7.25 -35.54 -25.81
CA LYS A 241 -5.99 -35.94 -25.16
C LYS A 241 -5.58 -37.35 -25.54
N LYS A 242 -6.52 -38.30 -25.59
CA LYS A 242 -6.28 -39.68 -26.06
C LYS A 242 -5.85 -39.69 -27.52
N VAL A 243 -6.54 -38.95 -28.40
CA VAL A 243 -6.13 -38.76 -29.81
C VAL A 243 -4.70 -38.22 -29.90
N LYS A 244 -4.36 -37.18 -29.12
CA LYS A 244 -3.01 -36.61 -29.09
C LYS A 244 -1.95 -37.62 -28.63
N GLN A 245 -2.27 -38.43 -27.63
CA GLN A 245 -1.38 -39.50 -27.16
C GLN A 245 -1.20 -40.58 -28.23
N LEU A 246 -2.29 -40.96 -28.91
CA LEU A 246 -2.30 -41.95 -29.97
C LEU A 246 -1.48 -41.49 -31.19
N VAL A 247 -1.45 -40.19 -31.50
CA VAL A 247 -0.53 -39.60 -32.50
C VAL A 247 0.95 -39.81 -32.14
N ALA A 248 1.29 -39.77 -30.85
CA ALA A 248 2.67 -39.93 -30.39
C ALA A 248 3.11 -41.40 -30.31
N GLU A 249 2.20 -42.29 -29.95
CA GLU A 249 2.51 -43.70 -29.70
C GLU A 249 2.32 -44.58 -30.94
N ASN A 250 1.26 -44.36 -31.73
CA ASN A 250 0.90 -45.22 -32.87
C ASN A 250 0.44 -44.39 -34.10
N PRO A 251 1.39 -43.80 -34.85
CA PRO A 251 1.08 -42.88 -35.96
C PRO A 251 0.33 -43.51 -37.16
N SER A 252 0.30 -44.84 -37.24
CA SER A 252 -0.33 -45.61 -38.32
C SER A 252 -1.57 -46.39 -37.86
N SER A 253 -2.12 -46.06 -36.68
CA SER A 253 -3.31 -46.76 -36.18
C SER A 253 -4.53 -46.52 -37.09
N LYS A 254 -5.41 -47.52 -37.18
CA LYS A 254 -6.67 -47.42 -37.94
C LYS A 254 -7.56 -46.29 -37.40
N ASP A 255 -7.58 -46.13 -36.09
CA ASP A 255 -8.36 -45.10 -35.41
C ASP A 255 -7.83 -43.70 -35.75
N LEU A 256 -6.52 -43.50 -35.84
CA LEU A 256 -5.94 -42.21 -36.21
C LEU A 256 -6.19 -41.85 -37.68
N ILE A 257 -6.19 -42.85 -38.57
CA ILE A 257 -6.53 -42.67 -39.98
C ILE A 257 -8.01 -42.26 -40.09
N ALA A 258 -8.91 -42.91 -39.35
CA ALA A 258 -10.32 -42.54 -39.28
C ALA A 258 -10.54 -41.13 -38.72
N VAL A 259 -9.81 -40.74 -37.68
CA VAL A 259 -9.81 -39.36 -37.14
C VAL A 259 -9.35 -38.36 -38.21
N ARG A 260 -8.27 -38.65 -38.95
CA ARG A 260 -7.76 -37.75 -40.01
C ARG A 260 -8.76 -37.58 -41.15
N MET A 261 -9.42 -38.66 -41.57
CA MET A 261 -10.48 -38.61 -42.59
C MET A 261 -11.70 -37.83 -42.11
N ALA A 262 -12.13 -38.05 -40.86
CA ALA A 262 -13.26 -37.33 -40.30
C ALA A 262 -13.00 -35.82 -40.16
N LEU A 263 -11.74 -35.42 -39.93
CA LEU A 263 -11.35 -34.01 -39.81
C LEU A 263 -10.98 -33.36 -41.15
N SER A 264 -10.72 -34.12 -42.23
CA SER A 264 -10.37 -33.55 -43.53
C SER A 264 -11.53 -32.79 -44.19
N ASP A 265 -12.76 -33.18 -43.86
CA ASP A 265 -13.97 -32.65 -44.47
C ASP A 265 -14.56 -31.48 -43.66
N VAL A 266 -13.89 -31.07 -42.59
CA VAL A 266 -14.37 -30.09 -41.62
C VAL A 266 -13.78 -28.71 -41.90
N ASN A 267 -14.65 -27.71 -42.05
CA ASN A 267 -14.22 -26.33 -42.19
C ASN A 267 -13.99 -25.67 -40.82
N PHE A 268 -12.73 -25.33 -40.53
CA PHE A 268 -12.29 -24.73 -39.26
C PHE A 268 -12.20 -23.20 -39.27
N MET A 269 -12.52 -22.55 -40.41
CA MET A 269 -12.66 -21.09 -40.55
C MET A 269 -14.06 -20.63 -40.10
#